data_AF-A0A6L9J9V4-F1
#
_entry.id   AF-A0A6L9J9V4-F1
#
_cell.length_a   1.000
_cell.length_b   1.000
_cell.length_c   1.000
_cell.angle_alpha   90.00
_cell.angle_beta   90.00
_cell.angle_gamma   90.00
#
_symmetry.space_group_name_H-M   'P 1'
#
loop_
_entity.id
_entity.type
_entity.pdbx_description
1 polymer ?
#
loop_
_entity_poly.entity_id
_entity_poly.type
_entity_poly.pdbx_seq_one_letter_code
_entity_poly.pdbx_strand_id
1 'polypeptide(L)'
;RLYDPTAGRILLDGHDLRDVTLESLAAQVGMVTQETHLFHDTIRTNLLYAKLDATQTELEVACRTANIHDFISELPDGYDTVVGERGYRLSGGEKQRIALARVILKDPRILVLDEATSHLDSQSEALIQDALKTVMAGRTSIVIAHRLSTILAADQILVVDRGQVVEHGTHANLLAHNGLYTQLYETQFSREQQELLA
;
A
#
# COMPACT_ATOMS: atom_id res chain seq x y z
N ARG A 1 -6.37 8.78 -12.36
CA ARG A 1 -5.39 9.32 -13.31
C ARG A 1 -5.08 10.76 -12.90
N LEU A 2 -3.84 11.04 -12.47
CA LEU A 2 -3.43 12.37 -12.00
C LEU A 2 -2.83 13.22 -13.14
N TYR A 3 -2.08 12.57 -14.03
CA TYR A 3 -1.44 13.19 -15.19
C TYR A 3 -1.51 12.25 -16.39
N ASP A 4 -1.39 12.83 -17.59
CA ASP A 4 -1.18 12.07 -18.84
C ASP A 4 0.30 12.07 -19.20
N PRO A 5 0.83 10.98 -19.78
CA PRO A 5 2.21 10.94 -20.26
C PRO A 5 2.41 11.92 -21.42
N THR A 6 3.55 12.60 -21.45
CA THR A 6 3.91 13.52 -22.56
C THR A 6 4.16 12.78 -23.87
N ALA A 7 4.64 11.54 -23.81
CA ALA A 7 4.82 10.65 -24.95
C ALA A 7 4.57 9.19 -24.54
N GLY A 8 4.18 8.35 -25.50
CA GLY A 8 3.84 6.94 -25.26
C GLY A 8 2.39 6.74 -24.81
N ARG A 9 2.15 5.61 -24.15
CA ARG A 9 0.82 5.19 -23.65
C ARG A 9 0.95 4.27 -22.44
N ILE A 10 0.00 4.37 -21.52
CA ILE A 10 -0.18 3.42 -20.42
C ILE A 10 -1.45 2.64 -20.74
N LEU A 11 -1.34 1.31 -20.76
CA LEU A 11 -2.44 0.44 -21.11
C LEU A 11 -2.91 -0.35 -19.88
N LEU A 12 -4.22 -0.48 -19.72
CA LEU A 12 -4.86 -1.41 -18.80
C LEU A 12 -5.70 -2.39 -19.61
N ASP A 13 -5.38 -3.68 -19.55
CA ASP A 13 -6.03 -4.74 -20.34
C ASP A 13 -6.10 -4.42 -21.84
N GLY A 14 -5.07 -3.74 -22.37
CA GLY A 14 -4.98 -3.31 -23.77
C GLY A 14 -5.66 -1.98 -24.10
N HIS A 15 -6.40 -1.36 -23.17
CA HIS A 15 -7.03 -0.06 -23.35
C HIS A 15 -6.12 1.07 -22.86
N ASP A 16 -5.96 2.14 -23.66
CA ASP A 16 -5.22 3.33 -23.21
C ASP A 16 -5.97 3.99 -22.05
N LEU A 17 -5.25 4.37 -20.99
CA LEU A 17 -5.83 5.06 -19.84
C LEU A 17 -6.49 6.40 -20.20
N ARG A 18 -6.18 6.98 -21.37
CA ARG A 18 -6.83 8.18 -21.89
C ARG A 18 -8.22 7.92 -22.47
N ASP A 19 -8.52 6.67 -22.81
CA ASP A 19 -9.76 6.26 -23.47
C ASP A 19 -10.80 5.69 -22.49
N VAL A 20 -10.45 5.55 -21.21
CA VAL A 20 -11.34 5.04 -20.14
C VAL A 20 -11.87 6.16 -19.25
N THR A 21 -13.01 5.94 -18.60
CA THR A 21 -13.55 6.93 -17.66
C THR A 21 -12.75 6.93 -16.36
N LEU A 22 -12.68 8.09 -15.70
CA LEU A 22 -12.03 8.19 -14.40
C LEU A 22 -12.71 7.33 -13.35
N GLU A 23 -14.03 7.19 -13.42
CA GLU A 23 -14.82 6.34 -12.53
C GLU A 23 -14.48 4.86 -12.71
N SER A 24 -14.43 4.36 -13.96
CA SER A 24 -14.08 2.96 -14.21
C SER A 24 -12.65 2.66 -13.78
N LEU A 25 -11.71 3.57 -14.07
CA LEU A 25 -10.32 3.43 -13.64
C LEU A 25 -10.20 3.47 -12.11
N ALA A 26 -10.90 4.40 -11.46
CA ALA A 26 -10.92 4.50 -10.01
C ALA A 26 -11.49 3.24 -9.37
N ALA A 27 -12.50 2.59 -9.95
CA ALA A 27 -13.04 1.34 -9.43
C ALA A 27 -12.00 0.19 -9.48
N GLN A 28 -11.13 0.16 -10.50
CA GLN A 28 -10.14 -0.91 -10.68
C GLN A 28 -8.87 -0.71 -9.84
N VAL A 29 -8.54 0.52 -9.45
CA VAL A 29 -7.25 0.86 -8.82
C VAL A 29 -7.44 1.30 -7.36
N GLY A 30 -6.74 0.64 -6.44
CA GLY A 30 -6.51 1.10 -5.07
C GLY A 30 -5.12 1.66 -4.91
N MET A 31 -4.99 2.71 -4.10
CA MET A 31 -3.69 3.30 -3.79
C MET A 31 -3.56 3.48 -2.28
N VAL A 32 -2.40 3.11 -1.74
CA VAL A 32 -1.96 3.49 -0.40
C VAL A 32 -0.74 4.38 -0.57
N THR A 33 -0.83 5.62 -0.11
CA THR A 33 0.24 6.61 -0.15
C THR A 33 1.02 6.62 1.16
N GLN A 34 2.27 7.08 1.12
CA GLN A 34 3.14 7.24 2.28
C GLN A 34 2.45 8.05 3.40
N GLU A 35 1.91 9.21 3.04
CA GLU A 35 1.05 10.01 3.91
C GLU A 35 -0.42 9.60 3.72
N THR A 36 -1.03 9.03 4.76
CA THR A 36 -2.46 8.77 4.76
C THR A 36 -3.23 10.01 5.20
N HIS A 37 -4.10 10.50 4.32
CA HIS A 37 -5.06 11.55 4.66
C HIS A 37 -6.39 10.97 5.12
N LEU A 38 -6.80 11.34 6.33
CA LEU A 38 -8.14 11.08 6.86
C LEU A 38 -8.92 12.39 6.92
N PHE A 39 -10.19 12.32 6.55
CA PHE A 39 -11.14 13.42 6.71
C PHE A 39 -11.41 13.64 8.19
N HIS A 40 -11.69 14.89 8.55
CA HIS A 40 -12.12 15.26 9.91
C HIS A 40 -13.55 14.78 10.18
N ASP A 41 -13.71 13.49 10.36
CA ASP A 41 -14.98 12.80 10.52
C ASP A 41 -14.76 11.52 11.37
N THR A 42 -15.79 10.71 11.53
CA THR A 42 -15.71 9.40 12.19
C THR A 42 -14.81 8.43 11.43
N ILE A 43 -14.31 7.41 12.13
CA ILE A 43 -13.61 6.28 11.50
C ILE A 43 -14.52 5.61 10.46
N ARG A 44 -15.80 5.41 10.80
CA ARG A 44 -16.84 4.90 9.90
C ARG A 44 -16.93 5.67 8.60
N THR A 45 -17.11 7.00 8.67
CA THR A 45 -17.21 7.84 7.47
C THR A 45 -15.94 7.75 6.63
N ASN A 46 -14.79 7.74 7.29
CA ASN A 46 -13.51 7.57 6.61
C ASN A 46 -13.43 6.23 5.87
N LEU A 47 -13.95 5.13 6.41
CA LEU A 47 -13.97 3.82 5.74
C LEU A 47 -15.00 3.76 4.60
N LEU A 48 -16.21 4.26 4.83
CA LEU A 48 -17.30 4.28 3.85
C LEU A 48 -16.97 5.07 2.59
N TYR A 49 -16.03 6.01 2.65
CA TYR A 49 -15.52 6.68 1.46
C TYR A 49 -15.00 5.70 0.39
N ALA A 50 -14.52 4.52 0.80
CA ALA A 50 -14.03 3.49 -0.13
C ALA A 50 -15.17 2.67 -0.77
N LYS A 51 -16.30 2.54 -0.06
CA LYS A 51 -17.51 1.83 -0.50
C LYS A 51 -18.71 2.37 0.28
N LEU A 52 -19.48 3.24 -0.36
CA LEU A 52 -20.53 4.06 0.29
C LEU A 52 -21.66 3.23 0.90
N ASP A 53 -21.94 2.07 0.33
CA ASP A 53 -23.01 1.15 0.72
C ASP A 53 -22.52 -0.02 1.58
N ALA A 54 -21.28 0.03 2.09
CA ALA A 54 -20.73 -1.04 2.90
C ALA A 54 -21.51 -1.23 4.21
N THR A 55 -21.83 -2.48 4.51
CA THR A 55 -22.46 -2.93 5.75
C THR A 55 -21.47 -2.89 6.92
N GLN A 56 -22.00 -2.88 8.15
CA GLN A 56 -21.16 -2.99 9.36
C GLN A 56 -20.25 -4.23 9.32
N THR A 57 -20.77 -5.37 8.85
CA THR A 57 -19.99 -6.60 8.73
C THR A 57 -18.83 -6.45 7.75
N GLU A 58 -19.04 -5.81 6.60
CA GLU A 58 -17.96 -5.56 5.63
C GLU A 58 -16.89 -4.61 6.21
N LEU A 59 -17.30 -3.57 6.94
CA LEU A 59 -16.37 -2.67 7.63
C LEU A 59 -15.51 -3.45 8.65
N GLU A 60 -16.13 -4.29 9.47
CA GLU A 60 -15.41 -5.07 10.48
C GLU A 60 -14.46 -6.09 9.86
N VAL A 61 -14.87 -6.79 8.80
CA VAL A 61 -14.00 -7.71 8.07
C VAL A 61 -12.79 -6.96 7.51
N ALA A 62 -13.00 -5.83 6.84
CA ALA A 62 -11.91 -5.02 6.30
C ALA A 62 -10.95 -4.52 7.40
N CYS A 63 -11.48 -4.05 8.53
CA CYS A 63 -10.67 -3.58 9.66
C CYS A 63 -9.94 -4.71 10.40
N ARG A 64 -10.49 -5.93 10.44
CA ARG A 64 -9.79 -7.10 10.97
C ARG A 64 -8.65 -7.52 10.06
N THR A 65 -8.88 -7.59 8.75
CA THR A 65 -7.82 -7.88 7.78
C THR A 65 -6.72 -6.83 7.79
N ALA A 66 -7.06 -5.57 8.10
CA ALA A 66 -6.09 -4.49 8.27
C ALA A 66 -5.45 -4.41 9.67
N ASN A 67 -5.73 -5.33 10.59
CA ASN A 67 -5.21 -5.32 11.97
C ASN A 67 -5.52 -4.01 12.75
N ILE A 68 -6.70 -3.43 12.56
CA ILE A 68 -7.13 -2.18 13.25
C ILE A 68 -8.46 -2.31 13.99
N HIS A 69 -9.22 -3.38 13.77
CA HIS A 69 -10.53 -3.58 14.41
C HIS A 69 -10.46 -3.52 15.94
N ASP A 70 -9.52 -4.23 16.56
CA ASP A 70 -9.46 -4.33 18.02
C ASP A 70 -9.17 -2.96 18.66
N PHE A 71 -8.23 -2.20 18.08
CA PHE A 71 -7.98 -0.81 18.47
C PHE A 71 -9.25 0.05 18.35
N ILE A 72 -9.98 -0.04 17.23
CA ILE A 72 -11.22 0.73 17.04
C ILE A 72 -12.24 0.35 18.12
N SER A 73 -12.39 -0.94 18.42
CA SER A 73 -13.34 -1.46 19.41
C SER A 73 -13.00 -1.06 20.86
N GLU A 74 -11.75 -0.71 21.14
CA GLU A 74 -11.31 -0.20 22.45
C GLU A 74 -11.57 1.32 22.61
N LEU A 75 -11.85 2.04 21.52
CA LEU A 75 -12.20 3.46 21.61
C LEU A 75 -13.58 3.65 22.23
N PRO A 76 -13.82 4.73 23.03
CA PRO A 76 -15.10 4.97 23.70
C PRO A 76 -16.31 4.97 22.76
N ASP A 77 -16.14 5.51 21.55
CA ASP A 77 -17.20 5.62 20.53
C ASP A 77 -17.02 4.62 19.38
N GLY A 78 -16.08 3.67 19.50
CA GLY A 78 -15.83 2.67 18.47
C GLY A 78 -15.56 3.28 17.09
N TYR A 79 -16.27 2.75 16.07
CA TYR A 79 -16.24 3.25 14.69
C TYR A 79 -16.76 4.69 14.55
N ASP A 80 -17.55 5.19 15.50
CA ASP A 80 -18.11 6.53 15.47
C ASP A 80 -17.15 7.56 16.12
N THR A 81 -15.96 7.13 16.54
CA THR A 81 -14.90 8.02 17.05
C THR A 81 -14.43 8.98 15.96
N VAL A 82 -14.42 10.28 16.25
CA VAL A 82 -13.91 11.34 15.36
C VAL A 82 -12.37 11.39 15.40
N VAL A 83 -11.73 11.23 14.25
CA VAL A 83 -10.25 11.10 14.15
C VAL A 83 -9.47 12.42 14.30
N GLY A 84 -10.14 13.57 14.25
CA GLY A 84 -9.48 14.89 14.28
C GLY A 84 -8.99 15.36 12.91
N GLU A 85 -8.54 16.61 12.79
CA GLU A 85 -8.03 17.13 11.51
C GLU A 85 -6.81 16.31 11.08
N ARG A 86 -6.81 15.81 9.84
CA ARG A 86 -5.78 14.88 9.30
C ARG A 86 -5.52 13.66 10.20
N GLY A 87 -6.52 13.25 10.98
CA GLY A 87 -6.40 12.12 11.91
C GLY A 87 -5.42 12.35 13.06
N TYR A 88 -5.15 13.60 13.49
CA TYR A 88 -4.13 13.90 14.52
C TYR A 88 -4.23 13.05 15.81
N ARG A 89 -5.41 12.51 16.13
CA ARG A 89 -5.62 11.64 17.29
C ARG A 89 -5.11 10.20 17.11
N LEU A 90 -4.63 9.85 15.92
CA LEU A 90 -4.15 8.52 15.57
C LEU A 90 -2.64 8.52 15.34
N SER A 91 -1.99 7.43 15.73
CA SER A 91 -0.59 7.17 15.38
C SER A 91 -0.43 7.00 13.86
N GLY A 92 0.81 7.12 13.36
CA GLY A 92 1.10 6.88 11.94
C GLY A 92 0.64 5.48 11.48
N GLY A 93 0.86 4.48 12.32
CA GLY A 93 0.51 3.08 12.02
C GLY A 93 -0.98 2.85 11.99
N GLU A 94 -1.73 3.46 12.92
CA GLU A 94 -3.21 3.42 12.89
C GLU A 94 -3.76 4.07 11.62
N LYS A 95 -3.23 5.22 11.20
CA LYS A 95 -3.65 5.87 9.95
C LYS A 95 -3.43 4.97 8.75
N GLN A 96 -2.24 4.37 8.64
CA GLN A 96 -1.93 3.45 7.54
C GLN A 96 -2.81 2.21 7.54
N ARG A 97 -3.12 1.63 8.71
CA ARG A 97 -4.05 0.49 8.80
C ARG A 97 -5.49 0.90 8.42
N ILE A 98 -5.93 2.12 8.71
CA ILE A 98 -7.21 2.64 8.18
C ILE A 98 -7.15 2.81 6.65
N ALA A 99 -6.05 3.29 6.09
CA ALA A 99 -5.86 3.36 4.64
C ALA A 99 -5.94 1.97 3.98
N LEU A 100 -5.32 0.98 4.63
CA LEU A 100 -5.35 -0.39 4.15
C LEU A 100 -6.76 -0.99 4.25
N ALA A 101 -7.48 -0.73 5.35
CA ALA A 101 -8.88 -1.14 5.49
C ALA A 101 -9.77 -0.56 4.37
N ARG A 102 -9.56 0.70 3.97
CA ARG A 102 -10.25 1.30 2.81
C ARG A 102 -9.97 0.52 1.52
N VAL A 103 -8.71 0.16 1.29
CA VAL A 103 -8.31 -0.60 0.09
C VAL A 103 -8.91 -2.01 0.11
N ILE A 104 -8.92 -2.67 1.26
CA ILE A 104 -9.56 -3.98 1.43
C ILE A 104 -11.06 -3.90 1.15
N LEU A 105 -11.73 -2.89 1.71
CA LEU A 105 -13.16 -2.69 1.53
C LEU A 105 -13.55 -2.41 0.07
N LYS A 106 -12.69 -1.69 -0.64
CA LYS A 106 -12.87 -1.38 -2.06
C LYS A 106 -12.64 -2.58 -2.98
N ASP A 107 -11.81 -3.53 -2.56
CA ASP A 107 -11.42 -4.73 -3.31
C ASP A 107 -11.00 -4.44 -4.79
N PRO A 108 -10.00 -3.56 -5.01
CA PRO A 108 -9.56 -3.23 -6.36
C PRO A 108 -8.71 -4.36 -6.98
N ARG A 109 -8.73 -4.47 -8.31
CA ARG A 109 -7.89 -5.45 -9.03
C ARG A 109 -6.41 -5.06 -9.09
N ILE A 110 -6.15 -3.76 -9.10
CA ILE A 110 -4.80 -3.19 -9.15
C ILE A 110 -4.53 -2.42 -7.88
N LEU A 111 -3.37 -2.67 -7.29
CA LEU A 111 -2.89 -2.01 -6.09
C LEU A 111 -1.63 -1.21 -6.40
N VAL A 112 -1.59 0.03 -5.94
CA VAL A 112 -0.40 0.87 -5.96
C VAL A 112 -0.04 1.20 -4.52
N LEU A 113 1.13 0.76 -4.08
CA LEU A 113 1.60 0.91 -2.71
C LEU A 113 2.86 1.77 -2.71
N ASP A 114 2.78 2.94 -2.11
CA ASP A 114 3.87 3.90 -1.99
C ASP A 114 4.30 3.99 -0.52
N GLU A 115 5.46 3.39 -0.20
CA GLU A 115 6.13 3.48 1.10
C GLU A 115 5.20 3.33 2.34
N ALA A 116 4.38 2.28 2.34
CA ALA A 116 3.32 2.08 3.33
C ALA A 116 3.79 1.67 4.74
N THR A 117 5.08 1.82 5.12
CA THR A 117 5.58 1.49 6.48
C THR A 117 6.70 2.37 7.03
N SER A 118 7.18 3.40 6.31
CA SER A 118 8.26 4.23 6.87
C SER A 118 7.78 5.09 8.04
N HIS A 119 8.61 5.21 9.07
CA HIS A 119 8.33 5.95 10.33
C HIS A 119 7.43 5.26 11.37
N LEU A 120 7.23 3.94 11.28
CA LEU A 120 6.46 3.19 12.27
C LEU A 120 7.32 2.50 13.32
N ASP A 121 6.72 2.25 14.49
CA ASP A 121 7.27 1.32 15.47
C ASP A 121 7.23 -0.12 14.94
N SER A 122 8.11 -0.98 15.45
CA SER A 122 8.32 -2.34 14.96
C SER A 122 7.08 -3.24 15.07
N GLN A 123 6.22 -3.02 16.07
CA GLN A 123 4.98 -3.79 16.23
C GLN A 123 3.93 -3.37 15.18
N SER A 124 3.72 -2.07 15.01
CA SER A 124 2.82 -1.54 13.98
C SER A 124 3.25 -1.96 12.58
N GLU A 125 4.56 -1.99 12.32
CA GLU A 125 5.12 -2.40 11.04
C GLU A 125 4.82 -3.88 10.73
N ALA A 126 5.03 -4.79 11.67
CA ALA A 126 4.76 -6.22 11.47
C ALA A 126 3.28 -6.47 11.12
N LEU A 127 2.36 -5.79 11.80
CA LEU A 127 0.93 -5.89 11.54
C LEU A 127 0.54 -5.36 10.15
N ILE A 128 1.18 -4.30 9.69
CA ILE A 128 0.93 -3.75 8.36
C ILE A 128 1.50 -4.66 7.27
N GLN A 129 2.71 -5.22 7.47
CA GLN A 129 3.30 -6.16 6.51
C GLN A 129 2.44 -7.42 6.33
N ASP A 130 1.90 -7.97 7.41
CA ASP A 130 0.98 -9.12 7.35
C ASP A 130 -0.32 -8.79 6.59
N ALA A 131 -0.89 -7.63 6.89
CA ALA A 131 -2.08 -7.16 6.21
C ALA A 131 -1.79 -6.90 4.71
N LEU A 132 -0.66 -6.26 4.37
CA LEU A 132 -0.22 -6.01 2.99
C LEU A 132 -0.08 -7.31 2.19
N LYS A 133 0.50 -8.36 2.78
CA LYS A 133 0.60 -9.68 2.13
C LYS A 133 -0.78 -10.23 1.76
N THR A 134 -1.74 -10.13 2.68
CA THR A 134 -3.13 -10.54 2.44
C THR A 134 -3.79 -9.68 1.37
N VAL A 135 -3.52 -8.38 1.37
CA VAL A 135 -4.06 -7.44 0.37
C VAL A 135 -3.44 -7.65 -1.00
N MET A 136 -2.17 -8.00 -1.13
CA MET A 136 -1.55 -8.21 -2.43
C MET A 136 -1.94 -9.54 -3.09
N ALA A 137 -2.38 -10.52 -2.31
CA ALA A 137 -2.71 -11.86 -2.80
C ALA A 137 -3.80 -11.82 -3.88
N GLY A 138 -3.51 -12.40 -5.05
CA GLY A 138 -4.46 -12.50 -6.17
C GLY A 138 -4.71 -11.19 -6.93
N ARG A 139 -3.92 -10.14 -6.68
CA ARG A 139 -4.07 -8.81 -7.29
C ARG A 139 -2.79 -8.35 -7.99
N THR A 140 -2.90 -7.55 -9.05
CA THR A 140 -1.74 -6.91 -9.66
C THR A 140 -1.27 -5.78 -8.75
N SER A 141 -0.08 -5.91 -8.17
CA SER A 141 0.43 -4.97 -7.17
C SER A 141 1.70 -4.29 -7.68
N ILE A 142 1.68 -2.95 -7.73
CA ILE A 142 2.84 -2.10 -8.02
C ILE A 142 3.28 -1.50 -6.70
N VAL A 143 4.47 -1.87 -6.23
CA VAL A 143 4.97 -1.47 -4.92
C VAL A 143 6.28 -0.70 -5.07
N ILE A 144 6.31 0.51 -4.52
CA ILE A 144 7.53 1.29 -4.34
C ILE A 144 8.15 0.82 -3.03
N ALA A 145 9.13 -0.07 -3.14
CA ALA A 145 9.67 -0.80 -2.01
C ALA A 145 10.86 -0.07 -1.35
N HIS A 146 10.79 0.06 -0.03
CA HIS A 146 11.88 0.56 0.82
C HIS A 146 12.33 -0.49 1.86
N ARG A 147 11.76 -1.69 1.82
CA ARG A 147 12.01 -2.78 2.76
C ARG A 147 12.47 -4.04 2.03
N LEU A 148 13.44 -4.74 2.60
CA LEU A 148 13.94 -5.97 2.00
C LEU A 148 12.84 -7.03 1.88
N SER A 149 12.00 -7.19 2.89
CA SER A 149 10.90 -8.17 2.88
C SER A 149 9.95 -7.98 1.68
N THR A 150 9.61 -6.73 1.37
CA THR A 150 8.78 -6.37 0.21
C THR A 150 9.48 -6.67 -1.11
N ILE A 151 10.78 -6.37 -1.20
CA ILE A 151 11.59 -6.66 -2.39
C ILE A 151 11.70 -8.18 -2.63
N LEU A 152 11.94 -8.96 -1.58
CA LEU A 152 12.07 -10.42 -1.67
C LEU A 152 10.75 -11.11 -2.05
N ALA A 153 9.61 -10.52 -1.68
CA ALA A 153 8.29 -11.05 -2.01
C ALA A 153 7.84 -10.72 -3.44
N ALA A 154 8.56 -9.88 -4.19
CA ALA A 154 8.16 -9.43 -5.52
C ALA A 154 8.46 -10.49 -6.60
N ASP A 155 7.48 -10.74 -7.47
CA ASP A 155 7.66 -11.59 -8.65
C ASP A 155 8.62 -10.97 -9.68
N GLN A 156 8.61 -9.64 -9.77
CA GLN A 156 9.47 -8.86 -10.67
C GLN A 156 9.84 -7.53 -10.01
N ILE A 157 11.12 -7.19 -10.10
CA ILE A 157 11.70 -5.93 -9.63
C ILE A 157 12.08 -5.10 -10.85
N LEU A 158 11.78 -3.80 -10.81
CA LEU A 158 12.19 -2.81 -11.80
C LEU A 158 13.09 -1.78 -11.10
N VAL A 159 14.33 -1.64 -11.57
CA VAL A 159 15.25 -0.62 -11.05
C VAL A 159 15.17 0.60 -11.93
N VAL A 160 14.85 1.74 -11.33
CA VAL A 160 14.71 3.03 -12.02
C VAL A 160 15.87 3.94 -11.63
N ASP A 161 16.63 4.42 -12.63
CA ASP A 161 17.64 5.47 -12.46
C ASP A 161 17.36 6.61 -13.45
N ARG A 162 17.36 7.85 -12.94
CA ARG A 162 17.13 9.08 -13.73
C ARG A 162 15.93 9.00 -14.70
N GLY A 163 14.84 8.37 -14.25
CA GLY A 163 13.61 8.23 -15.02
C GLY A 163 13.61 7.13 -16.07
N GLN A 164 14.59 6.22 -16.05
CA GLN A 164 14.66 5.07 -16.96
C GLN A 164 14.72 3.76 -16.19
N VAL A 165 14.07 2.72 -16.70
CA VAL A 165 14.25 1.35 -16.18
C VAL A 165 15.59 0.84 -16.68
N VAL A 166 16.57 0.72 -15.77
CA VAL A 166 17.94 0.30 -16.08
C VAL A 166 18.16 -1.19 -15.88
N GLU A 167 17.40 -1.81 -14.97
CA GLU A 167 17.42 -3.26 -14.72
C GLU A 167 16.02 -3.79 -14.43
N HIS A 168 15.79 -5.06 -14.76
CA HIS A 168 14.56 -5.77 -14.38
C HIS A 168 14.82 -7.26 -14.18
N GLY A 169 14.11 -7.88 -13.24
CA GLY A 169 14.23 -9.32 -12.99
C GLY A 169 13.79 -9.71 -11.59
N THR A 170 14.10 -10.94 -11.20
CA THR A 170 13.91 -11.42 -9.83
C THR A 170 15.07 -10.96 -8.95
N HIS A 171 14.87 -10.96 -7.62
CA HIS A 171 15.92 -10.65 -6.64
C HIS A 171 17.23 -11.42 -6.91
N ALA A 172 17.13 -12.75 -7.06
CA ALA A 172 18.29 -13.61 -7.29
C ALA A 172 19.01 -13.29 -8.60
N ASN A 173 18.25 -13.04 -9.68
CA ASN A 173 18.84 -12.67 -10.96
C ASN A 173 19.57 -11.34 -10.85
N LEU A 174 18.93 -10.31 -10.29
CA LEU A 174 19.52 -8.98 -10.20
C LEU A 174 20.78 -8.96 -9.33
N LEU A 175 20.81 -9.70 -8.21
CA LEU A 175 22.04 -9.86 -7.42
C LEU A 175 23.19 -10.47 -8.23
N ALA A 176 22.91 -11.50 -9.03
CA ALA A 176 23.92 -12.17 -9.84
C ALA A 176 24.48 -11.28 -10.97
N HIS A 177 23.73 -10.29 -11.44
CA HIS A 177 24.19 -9.33 -12.46
C HIS A 177 25.16 -8.29 -11.90
N ASN A 178 25.24 -8.14 -10.57
CA ASN A 178 26.13 -7.20 -9.89
C ASN A 178 25.99 -5.75 -10.40
N GLY A 179 24.75 -5.35 -10.70
CA GLY A 179 24.38 -4.04 -11.24
C GLY A 179 24.10 -2.98 -10.18
N LEU A 180 23.33 -1.95 -10.56
CA LEU A 180 22.85 -0.91 -9.64
C LEU A 180 21.96 -1.50 -8.54
N TYR A 181 21.15 -2.52 -8.87
CA TYR A 181 20.37 -3.25 -7.88
C TYR A 181 21.23 -3.75 -6.71
N THR A 182 22.35 -4.42 -7.01
CA THR A 182 23.24 -4.99 -5.99
C THR A 182 23.85 -3.90 -5.10
N GLN A 183 24.26 -2.78 -5.69
CA GLN A 183 24.80 -1.64 -4.95
C GLN A 183 23.76 -1.04 -3.98
N LEU A 184 22.53 -0.84 -4.46
CA LEU A 184 21.43 -0.36 -3.63
C LEU A 184 21.12 -1.34 -2.51
N TYR A 185 21.10 -2.63 -2.83
CA TYR A 185 20.86 -3.70 -1.88
C TYR A 185 21.91 -3.72 -0.75
N GLU A 186 23.20 -3.69 -1.09
CA GLU A 186 24.29 -3.68 -0.11
C GLU A 186 24.28 -2.41 0.76
N THR A 187 23.94 -1.27 0.16
CA THR A 187 23.92 0.02 0.88
C THR A 187 22.75 0.11 1.85
N GLN A 188 21.56 -0.35 1.44
CA GLN A 188 20.32 -0.17 2.20
C GLN A 188 19.99 -1.34 3.13
N PHE A 189 20.27 -2.58 2.72
CA PHE A 189 19.71 -3.78 3.36
C PHE A 189 20.76 -4.73 3.94
N SER A 190 22.06 -4.43 3.84
CA SER A 190 23.11 -5.29 4.41
C SER A 190 22.95 -5.53 5.92
N ARG A 191 22.39 -4.57 6.66
CA ARG A 191 22.06 -4.72 8.09
C ARG A 191 20.78 -5.53 8.32
N GLU A 192 19.70 -5.24 7.59
CA GLU A 192 18.44 -5.98 7.69
C GLU A 192 18.61 -7.48 7.37
N GLN A 193 19.48 -7.82 6.41
CA GLN A 193 19.78 -9.22 6.07
C GLN A 193 20.46 -9.96 7.22
N GLN A 194 21.36 -9.31 7.96
CA GLN A 194 22.06 -9.94 9.09
C GLN A 194 21.10 -10.26 10.24
N GLU A 195 20.09 -9.42 10.46
CA GLU A 195 19.05 -9.64 11.46
C GLU A 195 18.06 -10.74 11.03
N LEU A 196 17.74 -10.86 9.75
CA LEU A 196 16.84 -11.90 9.23
C LEU A 196 17.46 -13.31 9.26
N LEU A 197 18.78 -13.40 9.26
CA LEU A 197 19.55 -14.65 9.27
C LEU A 197 20.03 -15.07 10.67
N ALA A 198 19.80 -14.24 11.69
CA ALA A 198 20.18 -14.49 13.09
C ALA A 198 19.00 -15.08 13.89
#